data_AF-A0A7S1M578-F1
#
_entry.id   AF-A0A7S1M578-F1
#
_cell.length_a   1.000
_cell.length_b   1.000
_cell.length_c   1.000
_cell.angle_alpha   90.00
_cell.angle_beta   90.00
_cell.angle_gamma   90.00
#
_symmetry.space_group_name_H-M   'P 1'
#
loop_
_entity.id
_entity.type
_entity.pdbx_description
1 polymer ?
#
loop_
_entity_poly.entity_id
_entity_poly.type
_entity_poly.pdbx_seq_one_letter_code
_entity_poly.pdbx_strand_id
1 'polypeptide(L)'
;RLLPLWQAIGGFYPSLYLAQHTDAPWDRTFDMTMDKIAEALIECNRLQRLVAGVSDGPPPAILPFTWYRYHPGTAGAYGGKLINGHDAWLEFDFPFNTVSGANTSGVVVWGYEPTSTDMASAEQWFTANAAYFVDALPPSPPS
;
A
#
# COMPACT_ATOMS: atom_id res chain seq x y z
N ARG A 1 4.05 13.27 21.92
CA ARG A 1 4.24 14.69 21.49
C ARG A 1 3.27 15.10 20.39
N LEU A 2 2.86 14.21 19.48
CA LEU A 2 1.91 14.52 18.39
C LEU A 2 0.46 14.04 18.64
N LEU A 3 0.13 13.62 19.86
CA LEU A 3 -1.22 13.11 20.17
C LEU A 3 -2.35 14.08 19.80
N PRO A 4 -2.25 15.41 20.06
CA PRO A 4 -3.30 16.34 19.65
C PRO A 4 -3.54 16.37 18.13
N LEU A 5 -2.49 16.21 17.32
CA LEU A 5 -2.61 16.11 15.87
C LEU A 5 -3.34 14.82 15.49
N TRP A 6 -2.96 13.69 16.08
CA TRP A 6 -3.56 12.38 15.79
C TRP A 6 -5.04 12.30 16.16
N GLN A 7 -5.45 13.01 17.21
CA GLN A 7 -6.87 13.15 17.56
C GLN A 7 -7.65 14.02 16.56
N ALA A 8 -6.99 14.95 15.86
CA ALA A 8 -7.63 15.90 14.96
C ALA A 8 -7.78 15.41 13.51
N ILE A 9 -6.88 14.54 13.00
CA ILE A 9 -6.80 14.19 11.56
C ILE A 9 -7.78 13.11 11.09
N GLY A 10 -8.54 12.46 11.98
CA GLY A 10 -9.61 11.51 11.64
C GLY A 10 -9.18 10.19 10.98
N GLY A 11 -7.91 10.04 10.60
CA GLY A 11 -7.35 8.83 10.00
C GLY A 11 -5.82 8.88 9.89
N PHE A 12 -5.21 7.72 9.62
CA PHE A 12 -3.78 7.59 9.36
C PHE A 12 -3.55 7.18 7.92
N TYR A 13 -2.63 7.88 7.25
CA TYR A 13 -2.43 7.76 5.82
C TYR A 13 -0.94 7.53 5.48
N PRO A 14 -0.37 6.36 5.84
CA PRO A 14 1.03 6.08 5.53
C PRO A 14 1.24 5.99 4.02
N SER A 15 2.36 6.50 3.52
CA SER A 15 2.76 6.33 2.12
C SER A 15 3.52 5.02 1.97
N LEU A 16 3.07 4.16 1.05
CA LEU A 16 3.68 2.86 0.73
C LEU A 16 4.38 2.86 -0.65
N TYR A 17 4.51 4.02 -1.29
CA TYR A 17 5.10 4.14 -2.62
C TYR A 17 6.46 3.43 -2.73
N LEU A 18 6.54 2.50 -3.68
CA LEU A 18 7.78 1.81 -3.99
C LEU A 18 8.74 2.73 -4.70
N ALA A 19 9.90 2.90 -4.08
CA ALA A 19 10.93 3.77 -4.60
C ALA A 19 11.73 3.09 -5.73
N GLN A 20 11.85 1.77 -5.70
CA GLN A 20 12.67 1.01 -6.62
C GLN A 20 12.03 -0.33 -6.97
N HIS A 21 12.44 -0.86 -8.12
CA HIS A 21 12.03 -2.19 -8.57
C HIS A 21 12.70 -3.28 -7.72
N THR A 22 11.96 -4.32 -7.39
CA THR A 22 12.49 -5.54 -6.78
C THR A 22 12.65 -6.63 -7.85
N ASP A 23 13.91 -6.98 -8.18
CA ASP A 23 14.22 -7.89 -9.28
C ASP A 23 13.78 -9.35 -8.99
N ALA A 24 13.60 -9.72 -7.70
CA ALA A 24 13.08 -11.03 -7.29
C ALA A 24 12.62 -11.07 -5.81
N PRO A 25 11.74 -12.03 -5.42
CA PRO A 25 11.27 -12.21 -4.04
C PRO A 25 12.35 -12.59 -3.02
N TRP A 26 13.51 -13.04 -3.49
CA TRP A 26 14.67 -13.37 -2.65
C TRP A 26 15.72 -12.26 -2.65
N ASP A 27 15.42 -11.12 -3.29
CA ASP A 27 16.28 -9.95 -3.22
C ASP A 27 16.15 -9.32 -1.84
N ARG A 28 17.29 -8.97 -1.24
CA ARG A 28 17.34 -8.23 0.03
C ARG A 28 16.55 -6.92 -0.04
N THR A 29 16.49 -6.32 -1.23
CA THR A 29 15.69 -5.12 -1.49
C THR A 29 14.20 -5.36 -1.29
N PHE A 30 13.72 -6.56 -1.63
CA PHE A 30 12.35 -6.98 -1.45
C PHE A 30 12.03 -7.16 0.04
N ASP A 31 12.84 -7.94 0.77
CA ASP A 31 12.67 -8.15 2.22
C ASP A 31 12.65 -6.81 2.98
N MET A 32 13.61 -5.92 2.67
CA MET A 32 13.65 -4.58 3.29
C MET A 32 12.42 -3.74 2.97
N THR A 33 11.81 -3.94 1.81
CA THR A 33 10.59 -3.24 1.41
C THR A 33 9.38 -3.78 2.17
N MET A 34 9.28 -5.11 2.30
CA MET A 34 8.26 -5.75 3.13
C MET A 34 8.32 -5.26 4.58
N ASP A 35 9.52 -5.26 5.17
CA ASP A 35 9.74 -4.81 6.55
C ASP A 35 9.28 -3.37 6.75
N LYS A 36 9.64 -2.46 5.84
CA LYS A 36 9.22 -1.05 5.90
C LYS A 36 7.72 -0.87 5.79
N ILE A 37 7.06 -1.62 4.91
CA ILE A 37 5.59 -1.57 4.76
C ILE A 37 4.96 -2.09 6.05
N ALA A 38 5.42 -3.22 6.57
CA ALA A 38 4.91 -3.79 7.81
C ALA A 38 5.10 -2.85 9.01
N GLU A 39 6.30 -2.26 9.18
CA GLU A 39 6.61 -1.30 10.23
C GLU A 39 5.69 -0.07 10.18
N ALA A 40 5.45 0.49 8.99
CA ALA A 40 4.57 1.64 8.82
C ALA A 40 3.13 1.31 9.24
N LEU A 41 2.63 0.13 8.88
CA LEU A 41 1.28 -0.31 9.23
C LEU A 41 1.15 -0.66 10.71
N ILE A 42 2.13 -1.34 11.29
CA ILE A 42 2.19 -1.65 12.74
C ILE A 42 2.19 -0.35 13.54
N GLU A 43 2.97 0.65 13.13
CA GLU A 43 3.00 1.95 13.79
C GLU A 43 1.65 2.68 13.67
N CYS A 44 1.02 2.68 12.49
CA CYS A 44 -0.32 3.25 12.33
C CYS A 44 -1.36 2.57 13.24
N ASN A 45 -1.28 1.24 13.39
CA ASN A 45 -2.15 0.51 14.32
C ASN A 45 -1.88 0.86 15.78
N ARG A 46 -0.60 1.01 16.16
CA ARG A 46 -0.23 1.46 17.50
C ARG A 46 -0.79 2.85 17.79
N LEU A 47 -0.73 3.77 16.81
CA LEU A 47 -1.28 5.12 16.91
C LEU A 47 -2.82 5.13 16.95
N GLN A 48 -3.48 4.30 16.15
CA GLN A 48 -4.93 4.12 16.17
C GLN A 48 -5.42 3.70 17.55
N ARG A 49 -4.77 2.70 18.18
CA ARG A 49 -5.10 2.27 19.55
C ARG A 49 -4.86 3.36 20.58
N LEU A 50 -3.77 4.12 20.42
CA LEU A 50 -3.47 5.25 21.32
C LEU A 50 -4.55 6.32 21.25
N VAL A 51 -5.04 6.67 20.06
CA VAL A 51 -6.11 7.67 19.87
C VAL A 51 -7.46 7.14 20.33
N ALA A 52 -7.78 5.88 20.04
CA ALA A 52 -9.03 5.25 20.46
C ALA A 52 -9.15 5.18 22.00
N GLY A 53 -8.03 5.00 22.71
CA GLY A 53 -8.02 4.99 24.18
C GLY A 53 -8.32 6.35 24.84
N VAL A 54 -8.42 7.43 24.05
CA VAL A 54 -8.65 8.80 24.54
C VAL A 54 -9.75 9.53 23.77
N SER A 55 -10.57 8.81 22.99
CA SER A 55 -11.66 9.36 22.18
C SER A 55 -12.95 8.56 22.40
N ASP A 56 -14.07 9.27 22.45
CA ASP A 56 -15.41 8.64 22.55
C ASP A 56 -15.96 8.19 21.17
N GLY A 57 -15.20 8.41 20.09
CA GLY A 57 -15.59 8.08 18.71
C GLY A 57 -15.04 6.74 18.20
N PRO A 58 -15.42 6.33 16.98
CA PRO A 58 -14.81 5.18 16.33
C PRO A 58 -13.30 5.41 16.13
N PRO A 59 -12.49 4.33 16.15
CA PRO A 59 -11.06 4.44 15.91
C PRO A 59 -10.78 5.07 14.53
N PRO A 60 -9.73 5.91 14.40
CA PRO A 60 -9.38 6.52 13.12
C PRO A 60 -9.06 5.45 12.07
N ALA A 61 -9.56 5.59 10.84
CA ALA A 61 -9.25 4.64 9.78
C ALA A 61 -7.75 4.64 9.42
N ILE A 62 -7.22 3.51 8.95
CA ILE A 62 -5.87 3.44 8.35
C ILE A 62 -6.07 3.22 6.85
N LEU A 63 -5.67 4.22 6.05
CA LEU A 63 -5.85 4.25 4.59
C LEU A 63 -4.49 4.56 3.94
N PRO A 64 -3.67 3.53 3.67
CA PRO A 64 -2.37 3.73 3.06
C PRO A 64 -2.49 4.37 1.67
N PHE A 65 -1.53 5.23 1.32
CA PHE A 65 -1.33 5.76 -0.01
C PHE A 65 -0.43 4.83 -0.81
N THR A 66 -0.92 4.37 -1.97
CA THR A 66 -0.21 3.49 -2.91
C THR A 66 -0.16 4.09 -4.29
N TRP A 67 0.72 3.60 -5.14
CA TRP A 67 0.86 4.02 -6.52
C TRP A 67 1.16 2.83 -7.43
N TYR A 68 0.45 2.76 -8.55
CA TYR A 68 0.69 1.76 -9.61
C TYR A 68 2.00 2.01 -10.42
N ARG A 69 2.83 2.98 -10.01
CA ARG A 69 4.13 3.31 -10.62
C ARG A 69 5.19 3.50 -9.54
N TYR A 70 6.44 3.17 -9.86
CA TYR A 70 7.55 3.48 -8.97
C TYR A 70 7.68 4.99 -8.78
N HIS A 71 7.96 5.41 -7.54
CA HIS A 71 8.07 6.81 -7.19
C HIS A 71 9.15 7.52 -8.03
N PRO A 72 8.83 8.64 -8.72
CA PRO A 72 9.71 9.30 -9.69
C PRO A 72 10.84 10.07 -9.02
N GLY A 73 10.73 10.34 -7.71
CA GLY A 73 11.79 10.98 -6.92
C GLY A 73 12.94 10.04 -6.54
N THR A 74 12.90 8.77 -6.93
CA THR A 74 13.91 7.79 -6.56
C THR A 74 14.99 7.66 -7.62
N ALA A 75 16.25 7.66 -7.19
CA ALA A 75 17.38 7.45 -8.08
C ALA A 75 17.31 6.04 -8.70
N GLY A 76 17.01 5.94 -10.00
CA GLY A 76 16.99 4.66 -10.71
C GLY A 76 16.32 4.74 -12.07
N ALA A 77 16.56 3.72 -12.92
CA ALA A 77 16.00 3.62 -14.26
C ALA A 77 14.49 3.30 -14.31
N TYR A 78 13.83 3.21 -13.14
CA TYR A 78 12.46 2.73 -13.00
C TYR A 78 11.46 3.79 -12.51
N GLY A 79 11.92 4.98 -12.07
CA GLY A 79 11.03 6.05 -11.64
C GLY A 79 9.97 6.38 -12.69
N GLY A 80 8.70 6.40 -12.29
CA GLY A 80 7.55 6.65 -13.16
C GLY A 80 7.11 5.47 -14.06
N LYS A 81 7.88 4.37 -14.10
CA LYS A 81 7.43 3.14 -14.77
C LYS A 81 6.35 2.45 -13.94
N LEU A 82 5.48 1.70 -14.61
CA LEU A 82 4.51 0.83 -13.95
C LEU A 82 5.25 -0.18 -13.06
N ILE A 83 4.71 -0.42 -11.87
CA ILE A 83 5.21 -1.50 -11.03
C ILE A 83 4.88 -2.85 -11.67
N ASN A 84 5.73 -3.86 -11.49
CA ASN A 84 5.43 -5.21 -11.98
C ASN A 84 4.41 -5.91 -11.05
N GLY A 85 4.00 -7.14 -11.38
CA GLY A 85 3.03 -7.89 -10.56
C GLY A 85 3.54 -8.20 -9.14
N HIS A 86 4.85 -8.36 -8.95
CA HIS A 86 5.43 -8.64 -7.64
C HIS A 86 5.39 -7.43 -6.71
N ASP A 87 5.76 -6.28 -7.25
CA ASP A 87 5.67 -4.98 -6.59
C ASP A 87 4.19 -4.56 -6.41
N ALA A 88 3.30 -4.99 -7.31
CA ALA A 88 1.85 -4.86 -7.12
C ALA A 88 1.35 -5.64 -5.90
N TRP A 89 1.83 -6.88 -5.72
CA TRP A 89 1.53 -7.65 -4.52
C TRP A 89 1.99 -6.91 -3.25
N LEU A 90 3.19 -6.30 -3.25
CA LEU A 90 3.70 -5.55 -2.10
C LEU A 90 2.86 -4.32 -1.72
N GLU A 91 2.40 -3.54 -2.71
CA GLU A 91 1.62 -2.33 -2.42
C GLU A 91 0.13 -2.60 -2.17
N PHE A 92 -0.44 -3.62 -2.83
CA PHE A 92 -1.90 -3.78 -2.90
C PHE A 92 -2.43 -5.03 -2.19
N ASP A 93 -1.65 -6.10 -2.03
CA ASP A 93 -2.11 -7.34 -1.40
C ASP A 93 -1.47 -7.56 -0.01
N PHE A 94 -0.15 -7.44 0.07
CA PHE A 94 0.64 -7.67 1.28
C PHE A 94 0.13 -6.87 2.50
N PRO A 95 -0.22 -5.57 2.40
CA PRO A 95 -0.76 -4.79 3.52
C PRO A 95 -2.06 -5.34 4.09
N PHE A 96 -2.89 -5.98 3.27
CA PHE A 96 -4.24 -6.43 3.63
C PHE A 96 -4.24 -7.89 4.06
N ASN A 97 -3.52 -8.73 3.34
CA ASN A 97 -3.63 -10.18 3.46
C ASN A 97 -2.49 -10.81 4.26
N THR A 98 -1.36 -10.11 4.42
CA THR A 98 -0.16 -10.70 5.03
C THR A 98 0.27 -10.02 6.32
N VAL A 99 0.13 -8.69 6.43
CA VAL A 99 0.53 -7.97 7.65
C VAL A 99 -0.51 -8.22 8.74
N SER A 100 -0.26 -9.22 9.60
CA SER A 100 -1.13 -9.55 10.72
C SER A 100 -1.35 -8.34 11.63
N GLY A 101 -2.62 -8.01 11.86
CA GLY A 101 -3.00 -6.85 12.66
C GLY A 101 -2.93 -5.52 11.91
N ALA A 102 -2.67 -5.51 10.60
CA ALA A 102 -2.96 -4.36 9.76
C ALA A 102 -4.48 -4.16 9.69
N ASN A 103 -5.01 -3.29 10.56
CA ASN A 103 -6.43 -2.89 10.51
C ASN A 103 -6.63 -1.80 9.44
N THR A 104 -6.22 -2.09 8.20
CA THR A 104 -6.39 -1.19 7.06
C THR A 104 -7.86 -1.20 6.63
N SER A 105 -8.43 -0.02 6.43
CA SER A 105 -9.84 0.14 6.03
C SER A 105 -10.02 0.18 4.51
N GLY A 106 -8.93 0.16 3.76
CA GLY A 106 -8.87 0.35 2.32
C GLY A 106 -7.54 0.98 1.93
N VAL A 107 -7.43 1.41 0.66
CA VAL A 107 -6.24 2.06 0.11
C VAL A 107 -6.63 3.31 -0.67
N VAL A 108 -5.75 4.32 -0.68
CA VAL A 108 -5.82 5.44 -1.61
C VAL A 108 -4.83 5.21 -2.73
N VAL A 109 -5.35 4.97 -3.95
CA VAL A 109 -4.52 4.91 -5.15
C VAL A 109 -4.25 6.34 -5.62
N TRP A 110 -3.00 6.77 -5.52
CA TRP A 110 -2.56 8.10 -5.91
C TRP A 110 -1.58 8.02 -7.08
N GLY A 111 -1.55 9.06 -7.92
CA GLY A 111 -0.60 9.14 -9.01
C GLY A 111 -1.01 10.13 -10.10
N TYR A 112 -0.04 10.69 -10.80
CA TYR A 112 -0.28 11.37 -12.07
C TYR A 112 -0.09 10.38 -13.22
N GLU A 113 -0.91 10.50 -14.25
CA GLU A 113 -0.63 9.82 -15.52
C GLU A 113 0.42 10.63 -16.28
N PRO A 114 1.55 10.03 -16.67
CA PRO A 114 2.49 10.69 -17.55
C PRO A 114 1.78 11.03 -18.87
N THR A 115 2.08 12.21 -19.40
CA THR A 115 1.49 12.71 -20.63
C THR A 115 2.05 12.05 -21.90
N SER A 116 3.02 11.13 -21.77
CA SER A 116 3.61 10.43 -22.91
C SER A 116 2.76 9.24 -23.36
N THR A 117 2.56 9.11 -24.67
CA THR A 117 1.77 8.05 -25.31
C THR A 117 2.44 6.68 -25.29
N ASP A 118 3.74 6.63 -24.99
CA ASP A 118 4.55 5.40 -25.01
C ASP A 118 4.49 4.63 -23.69
N MET A 119 3.74 5.12 -22.71
CA MET A 119 3.54 4.44 -21.43
C MET A 119 2.16 3.80 -21.38
N ALA A 120 2.11 2.53 -20.98
CA ALA A 120 0.84 1.87 -20.71
C ALA A 120 0.04 2.69 -19.66
N SER A 121 -1.23 2.92 -19.98
CA SER A 121 -2.19 3.65 -19.14
C SER A 121 -2.51 2.86 -17.86
N ALA A 122 -2.92 3.55 -16.80
CA ALA A 122 -3.44 2.95 -15.57
C ALA A 122 -4.53 1.92 -15.84
N GLU A 123 -5.47 2.21 -16.76
CA GLU A 123 -6.56 1.28 -17.10
C GLU A 123 -6.03 -0.09 -17.54
N GLN A 124 -5.06 -0.11 -18.46
CA GLN A 124 -4.44 -1.34 -18.92
C GLN A 124 -3.72 -2.07 -17.79
N TRP A 125 -3.03 -1.34 -16.91
CA TRP A 125 -2.32 -1.93 -15.79
C TRP A 125 -3.27 -2.53 -14.74
N PHE A 126 -4.31 -1.81 -14.33
CA PHE A 126 -5.32 -2.32 -13.39
C PHE A 126 -6.06 -3.52 -13.96
N THR A 127 -6.37 -3.50 -15.26
CA THR A 127 -6.99 -4.65 -15.95
C THR A 127 -6.06 -5.87 -15.92
N ALA A 128 -4.77 -5.70 -16.21
CA ALA A 128 -3.79 -6.78 -16.21
C ALA A 128 -3.52 -7.36 -14.80
N ASN A 129 -3.72 -6.55 -13.77
CA ASN A 129 -3.42 -6.88 -12.37
C ASN A 129 -4.68 -7.09 -11.52
N ALA A 130 -5.85 -7.28 -12.16
CA ALA A 130 -7.15 -7.38 -11.48
C ALA A 130 -7.16 -8.42 -10.34
N ALA A 131 -6.37 -9.49 -10.45
CA ALA A 131 -6.25 -10.55 -9.44
C ALA A 131 -5.84 -10.06 -8.05
N TYR A 132 -5.17 -8.90 -7.92
CA TYR A 132 -4.79 -8.31 -6.63
C TYR A 132 -5.89 -7.42 -6.01
N PHE A 133 -6.99 -7.18 -6.72
CA PHE A 133 -8.04 -6.23 -6.33
C PHE A 133 -9.41 -6.88 -6.11
N VAL A 134 -9.59 -8.14 -6.53
CA VAL A 134 -10.85 -8.86 -6.31
C VAL A 134 -10.79 -9.55 -4.96
N ASP A 135 -11.87 -9.49 -4.19
CA ASP A 135 -12.16 -10.52 -3.20
C ASP A 135 -12.14 -11.85 -3.94
N ALA A 136 -11.02 -12.57 -3.90
CA ALA A 136 -11.04 -13.98 -4.18
C ALA A 136 -11.89 -14.61 -3.07
N LEU A 137 -13.20 -14.66 -3.28
CA LEU A 137 -14.07 -15.56 -2.55
C LEU A 137 -13.33 -16.91 -2.54
N PRO A 138 -13.11 -17.53 -1.37
CA PRO A 138 -12.46 -18.83 -1.33
C PRO A 138 -13.22 -19.75 -2.29
N PRO A 139 -12.51 -20.54 -3.13
CA PRO A 139 -13.16 -21.43 -4.06
C PRO A 139 -14.16 -22.30 -3.28
N SER A 140 -15.38 -22.42 -3.79
CA SER A 140 -16.38 -23.27 -3.17
C SER A 140 -15.80 -24.69 -3.01
N PRO A 141 -16.03 -25.38 -1.87
CA PRO A 141 -15.56 -26.75 -1.71
C PRO A 141 -16.12 -27.61 -2.86
N PRO A 142 -15.33 -28.57 -3.38
CA PRO A 142 -15.82 -29.49 -4.39
C PRO A 142 -17.05 -30.26 -3.87
N SER A 143 -18.03 -30.43 -4.76
CA SER A 143 -19.29 -31.14 -4.52
C SER A 143 -19.07 -32.64 -4.26
#